data_AF-A0A8T4MCX7-F1
#
_entry.id   AF-A0A8T4MCX7-F1
#
_cell.length_a   1.000
_cell.length_b   1.000
_cell.length_c   1.000
_cell.angle_alpha   90.00
_cell.angle_beta   90.00
_cell.angle_gamma   90.00
#
_symmetry.space_group_name_H-M   'P 1'
#
loop_
_entity.id
_entity.type
_entity.pdbx_description
1 polymer ?
#
loop_
_entity_poly.entity_id
_entity_poly.type
_entity_poly.pdbx_seq_one_letter_code
_entity_poly.pdbx_strand_id
1 'polypeptide(L)'
;MDEKTIIEKLDILIKLNASNVIKEDKTQTESILKLNGIGIGYKDIAKIIGTSDSYVAMIISKNKNKDRKKKDNANMKEEAENAKEE
;
A
#
# COMPACT_ATOMS: atom_id res chain seq x y z
N MET A 1 11.80 -13.17 30.90
CA MET A 1 11.29 -13.29 29.52
C MET A 1 12.43 -12.87 28.62
N ASP A 2 12.91 -13.76 27.78
CA ASP A 2 14.03 -13.55 26.88
C ASP A 2 13.63 -12.68 25.69
N GLU A 3 14.60 -11.99 25.10
CA GLU A 3 14.41 -11.06 23.97
C GLU A 3 13.71 -11.74 22.78
N LYS A 4 14.04 -13.00 22.50
CA LYS A 4 13.42 -13.78 21.41
C LYS A 4 11.92 -13.92 21.62
N THR A 5 11.48 -14.28 22.83
CA THR A 5 10.05 -14.38 23.14
C THR A 5 9.33 -13.04 23.02
N ILE A 6 10.01 -11.92 23.31
CA ILE A 6 9.42 -10.58 23.14
C ILE A 6 9.22 -10.29 21.64
N ILE A 7 10.22 -10.55 20.81
CA ILE A 7 10.16 -10.36 19.35
C ILE A 7 9.03 -11.21 18.75
N GLU A 8 8.93 -12.48 19.13
CA GLU A 8 7.88 -13.38 18.63
C GLU A 8 6.46 -12.88 18.99
N LYS A 9 6.25 -12.43 20.23
CA LYS A 9 4.95 -11.90 20.63
C LYS A 9 4.61 -10.59 19.90
N LEU A 10 5.59 -9.73 19.67
CA LEU A 10 5.40 -8.51 18.90
C LEU A 10 5.05 -8.82 17.44
N ASP A 11 5.72 -9.80 16.83
CA ASP A 11 5.43 -10.23 15.46
C ASP A 11 4.00 -10.79 15.32
N ILE A 12 3.54 -11.58 16.30
CA ILE A 12 2.14 -12.04 16.36
C ILE A 12 1.16 -10.87 16.43
N LEU A 13 1.44 -9.87 17.29
CA LEU A 13 0.58 -8.68 17.42
C LEU A 13 0.54 -7.86 16.12
N ILE A 14 1.67 -7.70 15.44
CA ILE A 14 1.74 -7.00 14.15
C ILE A 14 0.91 -7.73 13.10
N LYS A 15 1.06 -9.05 12.98
CA LYS A 15 0.28 -9.88 12.05
C LYS A 15 -1.21 -9.80 12.34
N LEU A 16 -1.61 -9.89 13.60
CA LEU A 16 -3.02 -9.82 14.00
C LEU A 16 -3.65 -8.46 13.63
N ASN A 17 -2.94 -7.37 13.90
CA ASN A 17 -3.39 -6.03 13.53
C ASN A 17 -3.46 -5.86 12.01
N ALA A 18 -2.44 -6.31 11.27
CA ALA A 18 -2.44 -6.25 9.82
C ALA A 18 -3.60 -7.04 9.20
N SER A 19 -3.91 -8.23 9.73
CA SER A 19 -5.08 -9.02 9.31
C SER A 19 -6.41 -8.30 9.55
N ASN A 20 -6.55 -7.59 10.68
CA ASN A 20 -7.75 -6.79 10.94
C ASN A 20 -7.88 -5.61 9.97
N VAL A 21 -6.77 -4.95 9.62
CA VAL A 21 -6.76 -3.82 8.68
C VAL A 21 -7.26 -4.23 7.30
N ILE A 22 -6.89 -5.43 6.83
CA ILE A 22 -7.19 -5.90 5.47
C ILE A 22 -8.39 -6.85 5.39
N LYS A 23 -9.09 -7.09 6.50
CA LYS A 23 -10.15 -8.11 6.63
C LYS A 23 -11.28 -7.97 5.60
N GLU A 24 -11.60 -6.74 5.22
CA GLU A 24 -12.71 -6.42 4.30
C GLU A 24 -12.26 -6.16 2.86
N ASP A 25 -10.95 -6.22 2.60
CA ASP A 25 -10.41 -5.94 1.29
C ASP A 25 -10.75 -7.08 0.32
N LYS A 26 -11.19 -6.73 -0.89
CA LYS A 26 -11.67 -7.70 -1.89
C LYS A 26 -10.54 -8.29 -2.72
N THR A 27 -9.39 -7.61 -2.77
CA THR A 27 -8.24 -8.04 -3.56
C THR A 27 -6.94 -7.89 -2.77
N GLN A 28 -5.96 -8.75 -3.09
CA GLN A 28 -4.60 -8.63 -2.53
C GLN A 28 -3.96 -7.27 -2.87
N THR A 29 -4.31 -6.68 -4.01
CA THR A 29 -3.82 -5.34 -4.40
C THR A 29 -4.29 -4.27 -3.42
N GLU A 30 -5.56 -4.29 -3.02
CA GLU A 30 -6.10 -3.36 -2.02
C GLU A 30 -5.38 -3.53 -0.68
N SER A 31 -5.22 -4.78 -0.22
CA SER A 31 -4.49 -5.09 1.02
C SER A 31 -3.05 -4.59 0.99
N ILE A 32 -2.33 -4.80 -0.12
CA ILE A 32 -0.95 -4.32 -0.31
C ILE A 32 -0.89 -2.79 -0.20
N LEU A 33 -1.78 -2.08 -0.90
CA LEU A 33 -1.77 -0.62 -0.91
C LEU A 33 -2.14 -0.03 0.45
N LYS A 34 -3.09 -0.65 1.16
CA LYS A 34 -3.53 -0.24 2.49
C LYS A 34 -2.43 -0.41 3.53
N LEU A 35 -1.77 -1.57 3.57
CA LEU A 35 -0.65 -1.84 4.47
C LEU A 35 0.55 -0.93 4.18
N ASN A 36 0.84 -0.67 2.89
CA ASN A 36 1.89 0.27 2.52
C ASN A 36 1.52 1.72 2.91
N GLY A 37 0.23 2.09 2.83
CA GLY A 37 -0.27 3.41 3.22
C GLY A 37 -0.12 3.71 4.72
N ILE A 38 -0.12 2.68 5.57
CA ILE A 38 0.14 2.82 7.02
C ILE A 38 1.62 2.64 7.40
N GLY A 39 2.52 2.56 6.40
CA GLY A 39 3.97 2.57 6.61
C GLY A 39 4.63 1.20 6.79
N ILE A 40 3.92 0.08 6.54
CA ILE A 40 4.52 -1.25 6.57
C ILE A 40 5.40 -1.44 5.33
N GLY A 41 6.63 -1.91 5.54
CA GLY A 41 7.58 -2.15 4.45
C GLY A 41 7.16 -3.32 3.56
N TYR A 42 7.49 -3.23 2.26
CA TYR A 42 7.04 -4.22 1.25
C TYR A 42 7.44 -5.67 1.57
N LYS A 43 8.61 -5.90 2.18
CA LYS A 43 9.06 -7.24 2.61
C LYS A 43 8.18 -7.84 3.70
N ASP A 44 7.72 -7.00 4.62
CA ASP A 44 6.87 -7.45 5.72
C ASP A 44 5.43 -7.61 5.26
N ILE A 45 4.96 -6.76 4.33
CA ILE A 45 3.69 -6.97 3.61
C ILE A 45 3.70 -8.33 2.91
N ALA A 46 4.79 -8.69 2.23
CA ALA A 46 4.91 -9.97 1.52
C ALA A 46 4.76 -11.15 2.49
N LYS A 47 5.38 -11.09 3.67
CA LYS A 47 5.24 -12.09 4.74
C LYS A 47 3.83 -12.16 5.32
N ILE A 48 3.20 -11.02 5.55
CA ILE A 48 1.85 -10.93 6.14
C ILE A 48 0.81 -11.52 5.18
N ILE A 49 0.88 -11.18 3.90
CA ILE A 49 -0.09 -11.62 2.88
C ILE A 49 0.24 -13.02 2.36
N GLY A 50 1.49 -13.48 2.50
CA GLY A 50 1.94 -14.76 1.97
C GLY A 50 2.18 -14.72 0.46
N THR A 51 2.89 -13.70 -0.01
CA THR A 51 3.22 -13.49 -1.44
C THR A 51 4.70 -13.12 -1.61
N SER A 52 5.15 -12.90 -2.85
CA SER A 52 6.54 -12.54 -3.14
C SER A 52 6.82 -11.05 -2.98
N ASP A 53 8.00 -10.70 -2.50
CA ASP A 53 8.51 -9.32 -2.42
C ASP A 53 8.39 -8.59 -3.75
N SER A 54 8.71 -9.28 -4.86
CA SER A 54 8.65 -8.74 -6.23
C SER A 54 7.23 -8.36 -6.63
N TYR A 55 6.24 -9.18 -6.24
CA TYR A 55 4.83 -8.88 -6.52
C TYR A 55 4.38 -7.63 -5.76
N VAL A 56 4.69 -7.54 -4.47
CA VAL A 56 4.35 -6.37 -3.64
C VAL A 56 5.00 -5.10 -4.20
N ALA A 57 6.29 -5.15 -4.52
CA ALA A 57 7.03 -4.03 -5.10
C ALA A 57 6.43 -3.58 -6.43
N MET A 58 6.05 -4.53 -7.30
CA MET A 58 5.39 -4.25 -8.57
C MET A 58 4.07 -3.52 -8.36
N ILE A 59 3.22 -3.98 -7.43
CA ILE A 59 1.93 -3.35 -7.13
C ILE A 59 2.11 -1.91 -6.62
N ILE A 60 3.01 -1.70 -5.66
CA ILE A 60 3.30 -0.37 -5.10
C ILE A 60 3.81 0.57 -6.21
N SER A 61 4.74 0.11 -7.06
CA SER A 61 5.29 0.89 -8.17
C SER A 61 4.21 1.24 -9.21
N LYS A 62 3.40 0.26 -9.60
CA LYS A 62 2.31 0.45 -10.56
C LYS A 62 1.30 1.47 -10.06
N ASN A 63 1.00 1.49 -8.76
CA ASN A 63 0.07 2.45 -8.20
C ASN A 63 0.64 3.88 -8.13
N LYS A 64 1.91 4.04 -7.71
CA LYS A 64 2.60 5.34 -7.74
C LYS A 64 2.59 5.98 -9.12
N ASN A 65 2.76 5.18 -10.18
CA ASN A 65 2.73 5.67 -11.56
C ASN A 65 1.33 6.04 -12.04
N LYS A 66 0.28 5.40 -11.53
CA LYS A 66 -1.11 5.78 -11.81
C LYS A 66 -1.46 7.11 -11.17
N ASP A 67 -1.04 7.35 -9.93
CA ASP A 67 -1.32 8.60 -9.22
C ASP A 67 -0.66 9.80 -9.92
N ARG A 68 0.55 9.62 -10.45
CA ARG A 68 1.24 10.64 -11.27
C ARG A 68 0.45 11.00 -12.53
N LYS A 69 0.10 10.00 -13.35
CA LYS A 69 -0.69 10.23 -14.58
C LYS A 69 -2.05 10.88 -14.31
N LYS A 70 -2.67 10.59 -13.16
CA LYS A 70 -3.95 11.16 -12.78
C LYS A 70 -3.84 12.64 -12.41
N LYS A 71 -2.73 13.06 -11.78
CA LYS A 71 -2.44 14.48 -11.52
C LYS A 71 -2.13 15.24 -12.80
N ASP A 72 -1.34 14.65 -13.70
CA ASP A 72 -0.98 15.30 -14.97
C ASP A 72 -2.24 15.60 -15.83
N ASN A 73 -3.17 14.64 -15.90
CA ASN A 73 -4.44 14.84 -16.61
C ASN A 73 -5.40 15.82 -15.91
N ALA A 74 -5.34 15.96 -14.59
CA ALA A 74 -6.17 16.93 -13.87
C ALA A 74 -5.70 18.36 -14.15
N ASN A 75 -4.38 18.60 -14.11
CA ASN A 75 -3.80 19.89 -14.42
C ASN A 75 -4.06 20.32 -15.88
N MET A 76 -3.95 19.41 -16.86
CA MET A 76 -4.29 19.73 -18.26
C MET A 76 -5.77 20.10 -18.46
N LYS A 77 -6.66 19.58 -17.60
CA LYS A 77 -8.10 19.85 -17.70
C LYS A 77 -8.46 21.22 -17.11
N GLU A 78 -7.83 21.59 -15.99
CA GLU A 78 -7.97 22.93 -15.39
C GLU A 78 -7.35 24.03 -16.28
N GLU A 79 -6.21 23.77 -16.91
CA GLU A 79 -5.60 24.71 -17.88
C GLU A 79 -6.47 24.91 -19.13
N ALA A 80 -7.17 23.86 -19.59
CA ALA A 80 -8.08 23.94 -20.74
C ALA A 80 -9.44 24.59 -20.40
N GLU A 81 -9.85 24.59 -19.13
CA GLU A 81 -11.05 25.31 -18.65
C GLU A 81 -10.76 26.80 -18.48
N ASN A 82 -9.63 27.17 -17.87
CA ASN A 82 -9.23 28.57 -17.72
C ASN A 82 -8.95 29.28 -19.06
N ALA A 83 -8.45 28.57 -20.07
CA ALA A 83 -8.20 29.14 -21.41
C ALA A 83 -9.48 29.39 -22.25
N LYS A 84 -10.66 29.02 -21.76
CA LYS A 84 -11.95 29.26 -22.44
C LYS A 84 -12.75 30.40 -21.82
N GLU A 85 -12.31 30.92 -20.68
CA GLU A 85 -12.97 32.04 -19.97
C GLU A 85 -12.26 33.39 -20.17
N GLU A 86 -11.13 33.44 -20.90
CA GLU A 86 -10.51 34.66 -21.46
C GLU A 86 -10.90 34.87 -22.95
#